data_AF-A0A3G9J7C7-F1
#
_entry.id   AF-A0A3G9J7C7-F1
#
_cell.length_a   1.000
_cell.length_b   1.000
_cell.length_c   1.000
_cell.angle_alpha   90.00
_cell.angle_beta   90.00
_cell.angle_gamma   90.00
#
_symmetry.space_group_name_H-M   'P 1'
#
loop_
_entity.id
_entity.type
_entity.pdbx_description
1 polymer ?
#
loop_
_entity_poly.entity_id
_entity_poly.type
_entity_poly.pdbx_seq_one_letter_code
_entity_poly.pdbx_strand_id
1 'polypeptide(L)'
;MNKNKKIDFDQVSIVKRDRSAIIFGNPISNSDYQKAVRSKQRFIKRFGDDQNKDYPVALVANREIGDLLGVSNLLVGERAESVNQEEREIFDHEKGIIVGNIRMGFGHYRISMAMASAAQALGYHLYWMDLNSYPDTTCTKVISAQNDLYSMGSRISQKSRAFNHVVWEPMNYEGFRKLSYNAADQKNAELMAPVFHNIPKDIPLIATHVWPAQAALHGHMKYVVNAIPDNWPMALHLAEGSLHTVQTHQAYQGYRILNGMQGAKVLRPMPEGSLVYTGHYVDHELTANVEKDCEARIRRKEAKQPMRFLLTIGGAGAQREIFAGIIRYLLPLIEEKKAMLYINVGDYRNVWDQLCKEIPELHKRSVEHFDHWKETQTFAQKALDEPIFGIHAFYHQNIFQAVYCTNLLMRSTDVLVTKPSELTFYPIPKLFIHRIGGHEKWGAIHSAEMGDGTLECEDLPHVIQMLELFLNDSSFLQEMCQNIMRNKKMGLYDGAYKVVKLAMEMRGKHNEQ
;
A
#
# COMPACT_ATOMS: atom_id res chain seq x y z
N MET A 1 -49.77 -23.04 -27.39
CA MET A 1 -48.42 -23.01 -28.00
C MET A 1 -47.81 -21.63 -27.78
N ASN A 2 -46.96 -21.49 -26.77
CA ASN A 2 -46.00 -20.38 -26.72
C ASN A 2 -44.73 -20.90 -26.05
N LYS A 3 -43.64 -20.91 -26.82
CA LYS A 3 -42.36 -21.52 -26.45
C LYS A 3 -41.67 -20.66 -25.39
N ASN A 4 -41.71 -21.11 -24.14
CA ASN A 4 -40.73 -20.73 -23.12
C ASN A 4 -39.34 -21.17 -23.58
N LYS A 5 -38.54 -20.25 -24.11
CA LYS A 5 -37.08 -20.43 -24.14
C LYS A 5 -36.55 -20.13 -22.73
N LYS A 6 -36.52 -21.16 -21.88
CA LYS A 6 -35.56 -21.23 -20.78
C LYS A 6 -34.18 -21.07 -21.41
N ILE A 7 -33.48 -19.98 -21.08
CA ILE A 7 -32.04 -19.91 -21.31
C ILE A 7 -31.43 -20.77 -20.22
N ASP A 8 -31.09 -21.99 -20.59
CA ASP A 8 -30.40 -22.95 -19.75
C ASP A 8 -28.94 -22.47 -19.61
N PHE A 9 -28.57 -21.97 -18.44
CA PHE A 9 -27.21 -21.51 -18.12
C PHE A 9 -26.34 -22.62 -17.49
N ASP A 10 -26.89 -23.82 -17.27
CA ASP A 10 -26.24 -24.88 -16.49
C ASP A 10 -25.47 -25.91 -17.34
N GLN A 11 -25.22 -25.62 -18.62
CA GLN A 11 -24.35 -26.44 -19.47
C GLN A 11 -23.35 -25.62 -20.27
N VAL A 12 -22.60 -24.74 -19.58
CA VAL A 12 -21.29 -24.33 -20.12
C VAL A 12 -20.20 -24.85 -19.22
N SER A 13 -19.62 -25.94 -19.70
CA SER A 13 -18.38 -26.55 -19.24
C SER A 13 -17.34 -25.52 -18.82
N ILE A 14 -16.57 -25.90 -17.80
CA ILE A 14 -15.36 -25.26 -17.28
C ILE A 14 -14.27 -25.28 -18.37
N VAL A 15 -14.51 -24.56 -19.46
CA VAL A 15 -13.53 -24.18 -20.46
C VAL A 15 -13.11 -22.76 -20.09
N LYS A 16 -11.82 -22.57 -19.75
CA LYS A 16 -11.15 -21.29 -19.43
C LYS A 16 -11.75 -20.13 -20.23
N ARG A 17 -12.71 -19.39 -19.66
CA ARG A 17 -13.18 -18.14 -20.24
C ARG A 17 -12.17 -17.04 -19.95
N ASP A 18 -11.92 -16.21 -20.95
CA ASP A 18 -11.00 -15.08 -20.89
C ASP A 18 -11.40 -14.06 -19.81
N ARG A 19 -10.49 -13.77 -18.88
CA ARG A 19 -10.74 -12.88 -17.71
C ARG A 19 -11.00 -11.43 -18.11
N SER A 20 -10.59 -11.02 -19.31
CA SER A 20 -10.87 -9.68 -19.83
C SER A 20 -12.23 -9.59 -20.52
N ALA A 21 -12.87 -10.72 -20.82
CA ALA A 21 -14.17 -10.75 -21.49
C ALA A 21 -15.34 -10.76 -20.49
N ILE A 22 -15.14 -11.30 -19.28
CA ILE A 22 -16.14 -11.38 -18.23
C ILE A 22 -15.45 -11.14 -16.88
N ILE A 23 -15.95 -10.17 -16.11
CA ILE A 23 -15.42 -9.83 -14.78
C ILE A 23 -16.55 -10.03 -13.76
N PHE A 24 -16.37 -10.95 -12.81
CA PHE A 24 -17.34 -11.34 -11.78
C PHE A 24 -18.73 -11.64 -12.34
N GLY A 25 -18.78 -12.37 -13.45
CA GLY A 25 -20.03 -12.71 -14.15
C GLY A 25 -20.66 -11.58 -14.96
N ASN A 26 -20.00 -10.42 -15.09
CA ASN A 26 -20.43 -9.28 -15.90
C ASN A 26 -19.70 -9.27 -17.26
N PRO A 27 -20.42 -9.47 -18.39
CA PRO A 27 -19.80 -9.45 -19.71
C PRO A 27 -19.30 -8.05 -20.09
N ILE A 28 -18.09 -8.00 -20.64
CA ILE A 28 -17.49 -6.81 -21.25
C ILE A 28 -17.98 -6.70 -22.69
N SER A 29 -18.25 -5.47 -23.13
CA SER A 29 -18.70 -5.22 -24.49
C SER A 29 -17.66 -5.71 -25.50
N ASN A 30 -18.08 -6.24 -26.65
CA ASN A 30 -17.13 -6.68 -27.68
C ASN A 30 -16.19 -5.53 -28.10
N SER A 31 -16.70 -4.30 -28.19
CA SER A 31 -15.87 -3.13 -28.50
C SER A 31 -14.76 -2.90 -27.48
N ASP A 32 -15.07 -2.95 -26.19
CA ASP A 32 -14.08 -2.74 -25.13
C ASP A 32 -13.12 -3.93 -24.99
N TYR A 33 -13.61 -5.15 -25.18
CA TYR A 33 -12.75 -6.34 -25.26
C TYR A 33 -11.75 -6.23 -26.43
N GLN A 34 -12.19 -5.82 -27.62
CA GLN A 34 -11.28 -5.59 -28.75
C GLN A 34 -10.31 -4.42 -28.51
N LYS A 35 -10.67 -3.42 -27.69
CA LYS A 35 -9.71 -2.39 -27.24
C LYS A 35 -8.66 -2.99 -26.30
N ALA A 36 -9.06 -3.87 -25.37
CA ALA A 36 -8.14 -4.58 -24.48
C ALA A 36 -7.14 -5.42 -25.28
N VAL A 37 -7.62 -6.21 -26.25
CA VAL A 37 -6.75 -7.02 -27.14
C VAL A 37 -5.76 -6.13 -27.92
N ARG A 38 -6.24 -5.02 -28.50
CA ARG A 38 -5.36 -4.04 -29.17
C ARG A 38 -4.35 -3.41 -28.20
N SER A 39 -4.70 -3.25 -26.93
CA SER A 39 -3.78 -2.76 -25.90
C SER A 39 -2.60 -3.72 -25.70
N LYS A 40 -2.89 -5.01 -25.50
CA LYS A 40 -1.85 -6.06 -25.39
C LYS A 40 -0.96 -6.09 -26.62
N GLN A 41 -1.53 -5.99 -27.82
CA GLN A 41 -0.75 -5.95 -29.06
C GLN A 41 0.19 -4.74 -29.15
N ARG A 42 -0.20 -3.56 -28.63
CA ARG A 42 0.70 -2.41 -28.52
C ARG A 42 1.83 -2.66 -27.53
N PHE A 43 1.53 -3.33 -26.41
CA PHE A 43 2.54 -3.64 -25.39
C PHE A 43 3.54 -4.67 -25.90
N ILE A 44 3.08 -5.69 -26.62
CA ILE A 44 3.95 -6.65 -27.33
C ILE A 44 4.92 -5.93 -28.26
N LYS A 45 4.41 -5.03 -29.11
CA LYS A 45 5.25 -4.25 -30.04
C LYS A 45 6.28 -3.37 -29.33
N ARG A 46 5.97 -2.88 -28.13
CA ARG A 46 6.83 -1.94 -27.41
C ARG A 46 7.83 -2.62 -26.48
N PHE A 47 7.45 -3.72 -25.83
CA PHE A 47 8.20 -4.32 -24.73
C PHE A 47 8.69 -5.75 -25.01
N GLY A 48 8.18 -6.39 -26.06
CA GLY A 48 8.40 -7.80 -26.36
C GLY A 48 7.25 -8.70 -25.91
N ASP A 49 7.37 -9.98 -26.25
CA ASP A 49 6.44 -11.04 -25.82
C ASP A 49 7.22 -12.22 -25.27
N ASP A 50 7.15 -12.40 -23.95
CA ASP A 50 7.87 -13.46 -23.23
C ASP A 50 6.98 -14.67 -22.94
N GLN A 51 5.80 -14.81 -23.58
CA GLN A 51 4.86 -15.90 -23.32
C GLN A 51 5.49 -17.31 -23.37
N ASN A 52 6.52 -17.50 -24.19
CA ASN A 52 7.23 -18.78 -24.33
C ASN A 52 8.58 -18.82 -23.62
N LYS A 53 8.96 -17.78 -22.86
CA LYS A 53 10.21 -17.80 -22.09
C LYS A 53 10.04 -18.64 -20.83
N ASP A 54 11.09 -19.38 -20.54
CA ASP A 54 11.22 -20.19 -19.34
C ASP A 54 12.18 -19.48 -18.37
N TYR A 55 11.63 -18.79 -17.39
CA TYR A 55 12.44 -18.01 -16.45
C TYR A 55 12.81 -18.84 -15.23
N PRO A 56 14.10 -19.07 -14.94
CA PRO A 56 14.49 -19.75 -13.71
C PRO A 56 14.11 -18.91 -12.49
N VAL A 57 13.95 -19.60 -11.36
CA VAL A 57 13.63 -18.98 -10.06
C VAL A 57 14.67 -19.38 -9.01
N ALA A 58 14.93 -18.48 -8.06
CA ALA A 58 15.79 -18.75 -6.92
C ALA A 58 15.27 -18.02 -5.69
N LEU A 59 15.35 -18.66 -4.53
CA LEU A 59 15.18 -18.01 -3.24
C LEU A 59 16.54 -17.68 -2.65
N VAL A 60 16.71 -16.49 -2.09
CA VAL A 60 17.93 -16.08 -1.38
C VAL A 60 17.56 -15.23 -0.17
N ALA A 61 18.38 -15.28 0.88
CA ALA A 61 18.22 -14.41 2.03
C ALA A 61 18.16 -12.93 1.61
N ASN A 62 17.18 -12.18 2.14
CA ASN A 62 17.09 -10.75 1.91
C ASN A 62 18.02 -10.01 2.88
N ARG A 63 19.02 -9.29 2.38
CA ARG A 63 20.05 -8.63 3.21
C ARG A 63 19.58 -7.32 3.82
N GLU A 64 18.51 -6.74 3.29
CA GLU A 64 18.02 -5.41 3.65
C GLU A 64 16.98 -5.43 4.77
N ILE A 65 16.00 -6.33 4.66
CA ILE A 65 14.85 -6.48 5.56
C ILE A 65 14.66 -7.92 6.05
N GLY A 66 15.46 -8.89 5.61
CA GLY A 66 15.34 -10.30 6.00
C GLY A 66 15.39 -10.50 7.51
N ASP A 67 16.38 -9.91 8.18
CA ASP A 67 16.51 -10.00 9.64
C ASP A 67 15.33 -9.38 10.40
N LEU A 68 14.70 -8.36 9.82
CA LEU A 68 13.60 -7.62 10.45
C LEU A 68 12.24 -8.29 10.25
N LEU A 69 11.99 -8.79 9.05
CA LEU A 69 10.67 -9.23 8.61
C LEU A 69 10.62 -10.74 8.29
N GLY A 70 11.73 -11.47 8.45
CA GLY A 70 11.81 -12.91 8.20
C GLY A 70 11.60 -13.27 6.73
N VAL A 71 12.13 -12.47 5.82
CA VAL A 71 11.87 -12.58 4.37
C VAL A 71 13.07 -13.07 3.58
N SER A 72 12.79 -13.88 2.56
CA SER A 72 13.73 -14.25 1.51
C SER A 72 13.29 -13.65 0.19
N ASN A 73 14.23 -13.19 -0.64
CA ASN A 73 13.93 -12.69 -1.98
C ASN A 73 13.62 -13.85 -2.92
N LEU A 74 12.48 -13.76 -3.61
CA LEU A 74 12.17 -14.58 -4.77
C LEU A 74 12.69 -13.87 -6.02
N LEU A 75 13.74 -14.42 -6.62
CA LEU A 75 14.37 -13.92 -7.83
C LEU A 75 13.89 -14.69 -9.05
N VAL A 76 13.83 -14.01 -10.19
CA VAL A 76 13.39 -14.56 -11.48
C VAL A 76 14.36 -14.15 -12.59
N GLY A 77 14.53 -15.01 -13.60
CA GLY A 77 15.29 -14.69 -14.81
C GLY A 77 16.79 -14.55 -14.57
N GLU A 78 17.43 -13.59 -15.24
CA GLU A 78 18.89 -13.37 -15.15
C GLU A 78 19.36 -13.22 -13.69
N ARG A 79 18.56 -12.59 -12.82
CA ARG A 79 18.88 -12.48 -11.39
C ARG A 79 18.93 -13.83 -10.70
N ALA A 80 17.99 -14.73 -10.99
CA ALA A 80 17.99 -16.08 -10.43
C ALA A 80 19.14 -16.93 -10.97
N GLU A 81 19.55 -16.74 -12.23
CA GLU A 81 20.70 -17.43 -12.83
C GLU A 81 22.01 -17.03 -12.16
N SER A 82 22.15 -15.74 -11.80
CA SER A 82 23.36 -15.21 -11.18
C SER A 82 23.60 -15.67 -9.73
N VAL A 83 22.63 -16.34 -9.10
CA VAL A 83 22.73 -16.81 -7.71
C VAL A 83 23.57 -18.10 -7.64
N ASN A 84 24.61 -18.05 -6.82
CA ASN A 84 25.44 -19.21 -6.47
C ASN A 84 24.62 -20.31 -5.79
N GLN A 85 24.89 -21.57 -6.09
CA GLN A 85 24.10 -22.69 -5.56
C GLN A 85 24.07 -22.75 -4.03
N GLU A 86 25.14 -22.33 -3.36
CA GLU A 86 25.26 -22.30 -1.89
C GLU A 86 24.40 -21.22 -1.23
N GLU A 87 24.02 -20.17 -1.97
CA GLU A 87 23.18 -19.08 -1.47
C GLU A 87 21.67 -19.36 -1.67
N ARG A 88 21.33 -20.43 -2.38
CA ARG A 88 19.95 -20.77 -2.72
C ARG A 88 19.25 -21.42 -1.54
N GLU A 89 18.09 -20.87 -1.21
CA GLU A 89 17.14 -21.47 -0.29
C GLU A 89 16.12 -22.33 -1.04
N ILE A 90 15.45 -23.23 -0.31
CA ILE A 90 14.43 -24.13 -0.84
C ILE A 90 13.05 -23.62 -0.43
N PHE A 91 12.08 -23.76 -1.33
CA PHE A 91 10.68 -23.47 -1.01
C PHE A 91 10.17 -24.42 0.08
N ASP A 92 9.59 -23.84 1.12
CA ASP A 92 8.82 -24.53 2.14
C ASP A 92 7.37 -24.61 1.67
N HIS A 93 6.93 -25.81 1.30
CA HIS A 93 5.58 -26.05 0.79
C HIS A 93 4.51 -26.03 1.89
N GLU A 94 4.90 -26.12 3.17
CA GLU A 94 4.00 -26.14 4.32
C GLU A 94 3.85 -24.78 5.00
N LYS A 95 4.90 -23.98 5.05
CA LYS A 95 4.89 -22.66 5.71
C LYS A 95 5.22 -21.50 4.79
N GLY A 96 5.60 -21.78 3.55
CA GLY A 96 5.91 -20.78 2.55
C GLY A 96 4.68 -19.94 2.17
N ILE A 97 4.88 -18.64 2.03
CA ILE A 97 3.91 -17.69 1.49
C ILE A 97 4.62 -16.64 0.65
N ILE A 98 4.08 -16.31 -0.52
CA ILE A 98 4.64 -15.30 -1.40
C ILE A 98 3.92 -13.98 -1.15
N VAL A 99 4.67 -12.89 -1.00
CA VAL A 99 4.13 -11.53 -1.09
C VAL A 99 4.62 -10.89 -2.39
N GLY A 100 3.69 -10.73 -3.32
CA GLY A 100 3.92 -10.14 -4.63
C GLY A 100 3.59 -8.64 -4.65
N ASN A 101 4.53 -7.81 -5.09
CA ASN A 101 4.34 -6.36 -5.15
C ASN A 101 4.97 -5.69 -6.38
N ILE A 102 4.81 -4.37 -6.43
CA ILE A 102 5.41 -3.48 -7.42
C ILE A 102 5.92 -2.21 -6.72
N ARG A 103 6.89 -1.54 -7.34
CA ARG A 103 7.37 -0.21 -6.95
C ARG A 103 6.54 0.89 -7.63
N MET A 104 5.37 1.18 -7.07
CA MET A 104 4.54 2.35 -7.42
C MET A 104 4.24 3.16 -6.16
N GLY A 105 5.15 4.08 -5.81
CA GLY A 105 5.10 4.82 -4.55
C GLY A 105 5.45 3.96 -3.32
N PHE A 106 5.33 4.56 -2.12
CA PHE A 106 5.64 3.90 -0.85
C PHE A 106 4.51 3.02 -0.30
N GLY A 107 3.28 3.23 -0.78
CA GLY A 107 2.07 2.57 -0.25
C GLY A 107 2.07 1.06 -0.38
N HIS A 108 2.30 0.53 -1.59
CA HIS A 108 2.29 -0.92 -1.82
C HIS A 108 3.40 -1.66 -1.07
N TYR A 109 4.58 -1.05 -0.98
CA TYR A 109 5.68 -1.59 -0.18
C TYR A 109 5.31 -1.63 1.30
N ARG A 110 4.68 -0.58 1.82
CA ARG A 110 4.21 -0.53 3.21
C ARG A 110 3.21 -1.64 3.51
N ILE A 111 2.23 -1.87 2.63
CA ILE A 111 1.28 -2.98 2.79
C ILE A 111 2.00 -4.33 2.71
N SER A 112 2.99 -4.46 1.83
CA SER A 112 3.81 -5.68 1.71
C SER A 112 4.61 -5.96 2.98
N MET A 113 5.17 -4.92 3.60
CA MET A 113 5.85 -5.02 4.90
C MET A 113 4.88 -5.43 6.00
N ALA A 114 3.66 -4.88 6.02
CA ALA A 114 2.63 -5.27 6.98
C ALA A 114 2.26 -6.75 6.85
N MET A 115 2.08 -7.25 5.61
CA MET A 115 1.86 -8.67 5.36
C MET A 115 3.05 -9.51 5.81
N ALA A 116 4.27 -9.02 5.59
CA ALA A 116 5.46 -9.76 5.94
C ALA A 116 5.69 -9.89 7.44
N SER A 117 5.60 -8.76 8.13
CA SER A 117 5.62 -8.69 9.58
C SER A 117 4.55 -9.58 10.22
N ALA A 118 3.31 -9.57 9.70
CA ALA A 118 2.25 -10.45 10.20
C ALA A 118 2.52 -11.93 9.92
N ALA A 119 3.06 -12.28 8.74
CA ALA A 119 3.40 -13.66 8.40
C ALA A 119 4.51 -14.22 9.29
N GLN A 120 5.56 -13.44 9.52
CA GLN A 120 6.64 -13.80 10.44
C GLN A 120 6.12 -14.01 11.87
N ALA A 121 5.27 -13.10 12.37
CA ALA A 121 4.67 -13.22 13.70
C ALA A 121 3.74 -14.45 13.84
N LEU A 122 3.19 -14.95 12.74
CA LEU A 122 2.42 -16.21 12.69
C LEU A 122 3.29 -17.46 12.48
N GLY A 123 4.61 -17.30 12.29
CA GLY A 123 5.55 -18.40 12.10
C GLY A 123 5.61 -18.96 10.68
N TYR A 124 5.23 -18.17 9.67
CA TYR A 124 5.34 -18.53 8.26
C TYR A 124 6.64 -18.02 7.64
N HIS A 125 7.09 -18.68 6.56
CA HIS A 125 8.27 -18.30 5.80
C HIS A 125 7.86 -17.48 4.58
N LEU A 126 8.34 -16.25 4.49
CA LEU A 126 7.89 -15.33 3.44
C LEU A 126 8.88 -15.20 2.29
N TYR A 127 8.33 -15.26 1.09
CA TYR A 127 9.03 -15.02 -0.17
C TYR A 127 8.61 -13.68 -0.77
N TRP A 128 9.53 -12.72 -0.76
CA TRP A 128 9.32 -11.39 -1.29
C TRP A 128 9.52 -11.37 -2.79
N MET A 129 8.47 -11.10 -3.55
CA MET A 129 8.50 -11.06 -5.02
C MET A 129 8.16 -9.66 -5.52
N ASP A 130 9.20 -8.87 -5.80
CA ASP A 130 9.05 -7.54 -6.41
C ASP A 130 9.13 -7.64 -7.93
N LEU A 131 7.99 -7.44 -8.60
CA LEU A 131 7.92 -7.54 -10.05
C LEU A 131 8.67 -6.42 -10.79
N ASN A 132 9.15 -5.38 -10.09
CA ASN A 132 10.05 -4.38 -10.69
C ASN A 132 11.52 -4.79 -10.67
N SER A 133 11.87 -5.90 -10.03
CA SER A 133 13.25 -6.33 -9.84
C SER A 133 13.84 -7.14 -10.99
N TYR A 134 13.09 -7.44 -12.06
CA TYR A 134 13.55 -8.33 -13.16
C TYR A 134 13.60 -7.58 -14.51
N PRO A 135 14.53 -6.62 -14.72
CA PRO A 135 14.49 -5.65 -15.84
C PRO A 135 14.57 -6.28 -17.24
N ASP A 136 15.10 -7.50 -17.33
CA ASP A 136 15.16 -8.34 -18.53
C ASP A 136 13.77 -8.79 -19.01
N THR A 137 12.80 -8.89 -18.10
CA THR A 137 11.45 -9.41 -18.37
C THR A 137 10.50 -8.37 -18.97
N THR A 138 9.58 -8.82 -19.83
CA THR A 138 8.44 -8.03 -20.33
C THR A 138 7.55 -7.57 -19.17
N CYS A 139 7.42 -8.38 -18.12
CA CYS A 139 6.70 -8.03 -16.89
C CYS A 139 7.19 -6.69 -16.32
N THR A 140 8.48 -6.60 -15.99
CA THR A 140 9.08 -5.38 -15.43
C THR A 140 8.97 -4.20 -16.39
N LYS A 141 9.22 -4.42 -17.69
CA LYS A 141 9.14 -3.34 -18.70
C LYS A 141 7.75 -2.72 -18.78
N VAL A 142 6.70 -3.55 -18.74
CA VAL A 142 5.30 -3.08 -18.74
C VAL A 142 4.98 -2.32 -17.46
N ILE A 143 5.37 -2.84 -16.29
CA ILE A 143 5.11 -2.21 -14.99
C ILE A 143 5.84 -0.86 -14.90
N SER A 144 7.13 -0.82 -15.24
CA SER A 144 7.95 0.40 -15.21
C SER A 144 7.38 1.49 -16.11
N ALA A 145 6.98 1.15 -17.34
CA ALA A 145 6.40 2.14 -18.25
C ALA A 145 5.08 2.75 -17.73
N GLN A 146 4.25 1.97 -17.05
CA GLN A 146 3.02 2.47 -16.45
C GLN A 146 3.31 3.32 -15.20
N ASN A 147 4.27 2.92 -14.38
CA ASN A 147 4.73 3.69 -13.23
C ASN A 147 5.32 5.05 -13.62
N ASP A 148 6.13 5.08 -14.68
CA ASP A 148 6.71 6.33 -15.22
C ASP A 148 5.63 7.29 -15.70
N LEU A 149 4.60 6.76 -16.37
CA LEU A 149 3.47 7.56 -16.86
C LEU A 149 2.65 8.15 -15.71
N TYR A 150 2.34 7.34 -14.69
CA TYR A 150 1.64 7.81 -13.49
C TYR A 150 2.46 8.87 -12.74
N SER A 151 3.76 8.61 -12.52
CA SER A 151 4.68 9.53 -11.87
C SER A 151 4.81 10.85 -12.62
N MET A 152 4.85 10.81 -13.96
CA MET A 152 4.84 12.00 -14.80
C MET A 152 3.54 12.80 -14.61
N GLY A 153 2.38 12.12 -14.68
CA GLY A 153 1.09 12.77 -14.47
C GLY A 153 0.96 13.40 -13.07
N SER A 154 1.43 12.73 -12.02
CA SER A 154 1.45 13.25 -10.65
C SER A 154 2.33 14.50 -10.52
N ARG A 155 3.49 14.54 -11.18
CA ARG A 155 4.33 15.75 -11.19
C ARG A 155 3.68 16.92 -11.91
N ILE A 156 2.90 16.66 -12.96
CA ILE A 156 2.15 17.69 -13.69
C ILE A 156 0.97 18.17 -12.85
N SER A 157 0.28 17.27 -12.15
CA SER A 157 -0.88 17.59 -11.31
C SER A 157 -0.53 18.56 -10.17
N GLN A 158 0.69 18.46 -9.65
CA GLN A 158 1.21 19.39 -8.65
C GLN A 158 1.42 20.82 -9.17
N LYS A 159 1.54 21.03 -10.48
CA LYS A 159 1.86 22.33 -11.08
C LYS A 159 0.70 22.99 -11.81
N SER A 160 -0.39 22.26 -12.07
CA SER A 160 -1.47 22.73 -12.95
C SER A 160 -2.85 22.34 -12.45
N ARG A 161 -3.60 23.33 -11.94
CA ARG A 161 -5.02 23.18 -11.57
C ARG A 161 -5.89 22.80 -12.77
N ALA A 162 -5.58 23.33 -13.96
CA ALA A 162 -6.31 23.02 -15.19
C ALA A 162 -6.12 21.55 -15.60
N PHE A 163 -4.89 21.03 -15.51
CA PHE A 163 -4.63 19.61 -15.73
C PHE A 163 -5.36 18.74 -14.70
N ASN A 164 -5.44 19.19 -13.46
CA ASN A 164 -6.16 18.46 -12.41
C ASN A 164 -7.64 18.30 -12.76
N HIS A 165 -8.29 19.41 -13.05
CA HIS A 165 -9.72 19.44 -13.36
C HIS A 165 -10.06 18.68 -14.66
N VAL A 166 -9.22 18.75 -15.69
CA VAL A 166 -9.54 18.21 -17.02
C VAL A 166 -9.05 16.76 -17.21
N VAL A 167 -7.95 16.36 -16.58
CA VAL A 167 -7.27 15.09 -16.87
C VAL A 167 -7.07 14.25 -15.62
N TRP A 168 -6.43 14.79 -14.59
CA TRP A 168 -5.99 13.99 -13.43
C TRP A 168 -7.17 13.48 -12.60
N GLU A 169 -8.10 14.35 -12.21
CA GLU A 169 -9.25 13.99 -11.38
C GLU A 169 -10.25 13.10 -12.13
N PRO A 170 -10.65 13.41 -13.39
CA PRO A 170 -11.55 12.52 -14.14
C PRO A 170 -10.95 11.13 -14.34
N MET A 171 -9.64 11.02 -14.57
CA MET A 171 -8.97 9.72 -14.71
C MET A 171 -8.96 8.95 -13.38
N ASN A 172 -8.53 9.61 -12.28
CA ASN A 172 -8.40 8.96 -10.98
C ASN A 172 -9.75 8.57 -10.37
N TYR A 173 -10.80 9.36 -10.61
CA TYR A 173 -12.10 9.14 -9.98
C TYR A 173 -13.05 8.28 -10.82
N GLU A 174 -13.08 8.49 -12.14
CA GLU A 174 -14.01 7.82 -13.06
C GLU A 174 -13.33 6.92 -14.09
N GLY A 175 -12.09 7.21 -14.49
CA GLY A 175 -11.33 6.39 -15.43
C GLY A 175 -11.01 5.01 -14.85
N PHE A 176 -10.28 4.98 -13.74
CA PHE A 176 -9.87 3.76 -13.02
C PHE A 176 -11.05 2.99 -12.42
N ARG A 177 -12.21 3.62 -12.30
CA ARG A 177 -13.42 2.99 -11.79
C ARG A 177 -14.05 2.00 -12.78
N LYS A 178 -13.78 2.10 -14.07
CA LYS A 178 -14.52 1.36 -15.12
C LYS A 178 -14.05 -0.08 -15.28
N LEU A 179 -15.00 -1.02 -15.40
CA LEU A 179 -14.70 -2.42 -15.77
C LEU A 179 -13.98 -2.53 -17.12
N SER A 180 -14.23 -1.62 -18.07
CA SER A 180 -13.53 -1.60 -19.36
C SER A 180 -12.05 -1.23 -19.22
N TYR A 181 -11.68 -0.45 -18.21
CA TYR A 181 -10.29 -0.19 -17.87
C TYR A 181 -9.65 -1.48 -17.33
N ASN A 182 -10.30 -2.12 -16.34
CA ASN A 182 -9.81 -3.37 -15.77
C ASN A 182 -9.66 -4.49 -16.82
N ALA A 183 -10.59 -4.58 -17.78
CA ALA A 183 -10.49 -5.54 -18.87
C ALA A 183 -9.20 -5.36 -19.70
N ALA A 184 -8.76 -4.12 -19.93
CA ALA A 184 -7.51 -3.82 -20.61
C ALA A 184 -6.29 -4.18 -19.76
N ASP A 185 -6.32 -3.85 -18.47
CA ASP A 185 -5.26 -4.22 -17.52
C ASP A 185 -5.09 -5.73 -17.40
N GLN A 186 -6.19 -6.45 -17.19
CA GLN A 186 -6.22 -7.91 -17.16
C GLN A 186 -5.65 -8.51 -18.45
N LYS A 187 -5.95 -7.92 -19.62
CA LYS A 187 -5.45 -8.41 -20.91
C LYS A 187 -3.95 -8.18 -21.06
N ASN A 188 -3.45 -7.06 -20.55
CA ASN A 188 -2.03 -6.73 -20.54
C ASN A 188 -1.27 -7.60 -19.54
N ALA A 189 -1.88 -7.99 -18.41
CA ALA A 189 -1.27 -8.83 -17.39
C ALA A 189 -0.93 -10.25 -17.88
N GLU A 190 -1.51 -10.71 -18.99
CA GLU A 190 -1.08 -11.94 -19.67
C GLU A 190 0.41 -11.91 -20.07
N LEU A 191 0.96 -10.72 -20.37
CA LEU A 191 2.38 -10.54 -20.69
C LEU A 191 3.28 -10.63 -19.46
N MET A 192 2.70 -10.56 -18.26
CA MET A 192 3.40 -10.66 -16.99
C MET A 192 3.42 -12.10 -16.45
N ALA A 193 2.56 -12.98 -16.95
CA ALA A 193 2.45 -14.37 -16.50
C ALA A 193 3.76 -15.19 -16.48
N PRO A 194 4.70 -15.01 -17.43
CA PRO A 194 5.90 -15.86 -17.50
C PRO A 194 6.77 -15.88 -16.24
N VAL A 195 6.83 -14.79 -15.48
CA VAL A 195 7.63 -14.73 -14.24
C VAL A 195 7.09 -15.63 -13.14
N PHE A 196 5.86 -16.13 -13.29
CA PHE A 196 5.25 -17.07 -12.37
C PHE A 196 5.38 -18.52 -12.82
N HIS A 197 5.78 -18.83 -14.05
CA HIS A 197 5.71 -20.18 -14.62
C HIS A 197 6.41 -21.23 -13.75
N ASN A 198 7.62 -20.95 -13.28
CA ASN A 198 8.44 -21.85 -12.47
C ASN A 198 8.28 -21.69 -10.95
N ILE A 199 7.36 -20.84 -10.51
CA ILE A 199 7.00 -20.74 -9.08
C ILE A 199 6.10 -21.93 -8.71
N PRO A 200 6.34 -22.61 -7.57
CA PRO A 200 5.46 -23.67 -7.07
C PRO A 200 4.02 -23.20 -6.89
N LYS A 201 3.07 -23.87 -7.55
CA LYS A 201 1.67 -23.41 -7.67
C LYS A 201 0.84 -23.62 -6.41
N ASP A 202 1.33 -24.44 -5.51
CA ASP A 202 0.74 -24.80 -4.22
C ASP A 202 1.11 -23.82 -3.10
N ILE A 203 2.09 -22.94 -3.32
CA ILE A 203 2.44 -21.88 -2.38
C ILE A 203 1.46 -20.70 -2.56
N PRO A 204 0.79 -20.25 -1.50
CA PRO A 204 -0.14 -19.14 -1.60
C PRO A 204 0.57 -17.82 -1.85
N LEU A 205 -0.11 -16.94 -2.59
CA LEU A 205 0.38 -15.61 -2.94
C LEU A 205 -0.58 -14.53 -2.43
N ILE A 206 -0.03 -13.58 -1.68
CA ILE A 206 -0.68 -12.32 -1.34
C ILE A 206 -0.11 -11.24 -2.26
N ALA A 207 -0.96 -10.68 -3.10
CA ALA A 207 -0.63 -9.55 -3.94
C ALA A 207 -1.05 -8.25 -3.24
N THR A 208 -0.13 -7.31 -3.07
CA THR A 208 -0.38 -5.98 -2.48
C THR A 208 -0.61 -4.88 -3.52
N HIS A 209 -0.74 -5.31 -4.77
CA HIS A 209 -1.22 -4.56 -5.91
C HIS A 209 -1.92 -5.53 -6.87
N VAL A 210 -2.81 -5.02 -7.71
CA VAL A 210 -3.60 -5.86 -8.63
C VAL A 210 -2.76 -6.58 -9.69
N TRP A 211 -1.70 -5.95 -10.21
CA TRP A 211 -0.90 -6.55 -11.29
C TRP A 211 -0.20 -7.87 -10.88
N PRO A 212 0.46 -7.97 -9.71
CA PRO A 212 0.91 -9.27 -9.20
C PRO A 212 -0.21 -10.31 -9.09
N ALA A 213 -1.41 -9.94 -8.63
CA ALA A 213 -2.54 -10.87 -8.55
C ALA A 213 -2.95 -11.39 -9.94
N GLN A 214 -3.13 -10.48 -10.90
CA GLN A 214 -3.52 -10.83 -12.27
C GLN A 214 -2.45 -11.67 -12.96
N ALA A 215 -1.17 -11.28 -12.84
CA ALA A 215 -0.04 -12.03 -13.39
C ALA A 215 0.06 -13.44 -12.80
N ALA A 216 -0.09 -13.58 -11.47
CA ALA A 216 -0.10 -14.86 -10.79
C ALA A 216 -1.23 -15.78 -11.27
N LEU A 217 -2.45 -15.24 -11.44
CA LEU A 217 -3.60 -16.00 -11.96
C LEU A 217 -3.38 -16.46 -13.41
N HIS A 218 -2.82 -15.59 -14.27
CA HIS A 218 -2.45 -15.97 -15.63
C HIS A 218 -1.30 -16.98 -15.66
N GLY A 219 -0.36 -16.90 -14.71
CA GLY A 219 0.71 -17.87 -14.45
C GLY A 219 0.28 -19.11 -13.66
N HIS A 220 -1.03 -19.30 -13.46
CA HIS A 220 -1.66 -20.50 -12.90
C HIS A 220 -1.36 -20.77 -11.42
N MET A 221 -1.01 -19.75 -10.63
CA MET A 221 -1.01 -19.85 -9.18
C MET A 221 -2.41 -20.21 -8.67
N LYS A 222 -2.51 -21.18 -7.75
CA LYS A 222 -3.80 -21.70 -7.27
C LYS A 222 -4.45 -20.82 -6.22
N TYR A 223 -3.65 -20.30 -5.29
CA TYR A 223 -4.15 -19.57 -4.12
C TYR A 223 -3.65 -18.13 -4.19
N VAL A 224 -4.50 -17.24 -4.70
CA VAL A 224 -4.17 -15.82 -4.88
C VAL A 224 -5.11 -14.97 -4.05
N VAL A 225 -4.54 -14.20 -3.12
CA VAL A 225 -5.23 -13.15 -2.38
C VAL A 225 -4.79 -11.80 -2.93
N ASN A 226 -5.73 -10.96 -3.35
CA ASN A 226 -5.50 -9.60 -3.78
C ASN A 226 -5.89 -8.64 -2.64
N ALA A 227 -4.89 -8.10 -1.95
CA ALA A 227 -5.04 -7.13 -0.88
C ALA A 227 -5.20 -5.72 -1.47
N ILE A 228 -6.44 -5.24 -1.52
CA ILE A 228 -6.76 -3.95 -2.15
C ILE A 228 -6.27 -2.81 -1.24
N PRO A 229 -5.39 -1.92 -1.74
CA PRO A 229 -4.77 -0.88 -0.92
C PRO A 229 -5.70 0.32 -0.63
N ASP A 230 -6.62 0.61 -1.55
CA ASP A 230 -7.46 1.82 -1.51
C ASP A 230 -8.80 1.59 -0.80
N ASN A 231 -9.39 2.68 -0.31
CA ASN A 231 -10.72 2.71 0.29
C ASN A 231 -11.84 3.03 -0.72
N TRP A 232 -11.49 3.62 -1.87
CA TRP A 232 -12.42 3.97 -2.93
C TRP A 232 -12.58 2.80 -3.92
N PRO A 233 -13.80 2.23 -4.07
CA PRO A 233 -14.04 1.12 -4.98
C PRO A 233 -13.75 1.48 -6.45
N MET A 234 -12.65 0.97 -6.98
CA MET A 234 -12.22 1.14 -8.36
C MET A 234 -11.99 -0.21 -9.03
N ALA A 235 -12.49 -0.38 -10.26
CA ALA A 235 -12.27 -1.59 -11.03
C ALA A 235 -10.79 -1.85 -11.31
N LEU A 236 -9.93 -0.82 -11.34
CA LEU A 236 -8.47 -0.97 -11.43
C LEU A 236 -7.95 -2.03 -10.46
N HIS A 237 -8.48 -2.12 -9.23
CA HIS A 237 -7.97 -3.05 -8.22
C HIS A 237 -8.54 -4.47 -8.30
N LEU A 238 -9.31 -4.82 -9.33
CA LEU A 238 -9.95 -6.13 -9.46
C LEU A 238 -9.07 -7.15 -10.18
N ALA A 239 -9.02 -8.37 -9.66
CA ALA A 239 -8.33 -9.51 -10.26
C ALA A 239 -9.24 -10.74 -10.30
N GLU A 240 -9.93 -10.94 -11.43
CA GLU A 240 -10.89 -12.04 -11.61
C GLU A 240 -10.25 -13.42 -11.34
N GLY A 241 -10.77 -14.12 -10.34
CA GLY A 241 -10.27 -15.43 -9.89
C GLY A 241 -9.41 -15.39 -8.62
N SER A 242 -9.16 -14.23 -8.04
CA SER A 242 -8.54 -14.10 -6.71
C SER A 242 -9.57 -13.90 -5.59
N LEU A 243 -9.17 -14.20 -4.36
CA LEU A 243 -9.84 -13.70 -3.16
C LEU A 243 -9.45 -12.24 -2.94
N HIS A 244 -10.41 -11.34 -2.85
CA HIS A 244 -10.14 -9.93 -2.58
C HIS A 244 -10.26 -9.64 -1.10
N THR A 245 -9.36 -8.83 -0.56
CA THR A 245 -9.45 -8.33 0.81
C THR A 245 -9.47 -6.81 0.81
N VAL A 246 -10.24 -6.23 1.72
CA VAL A 246 -10.45 -4.78 1.85
C VAL A 246 -10.38 -4.32 3.30
N GLN A 247 -9.99 -3.06 3.49
CA GLN A 247 -9.71 -2.48 4.79
C GLN A 247 -10.91 -1.83 5.48
N THR A 248 -12.01 -1.56 4.77
CA THR A 248 -13.19 -0.87 5.33
C THR A 248 -14.51 -1.48 4.86
N HIS A 249 -15.58 -1.16 5.58
CA HIS A 249 -16.94 -1.53 5.19
C HIS A 249 -17.44 -0.76 3.95
N GLN A 250 -17.04 0.50 3.77
CA GLN A 250 -17.34 1.30 2.58
C GLN A 250 -16.80 0.62 1.32
N ALA A 251 -15.51 0.24 1.36
CA ALA A 251 -14.86 -0.49 0.28
C ALA A 251 -15.55 -1.84 0.04
N TYR A 252 -15.84 -2.59 1.11
CA TYR A 252 -16.52 -3.88 1.02
C TYR A 252 -17.85 -3.77 0.27
N GLN A 253 -18.74 -2.88 0.69
CA GLN A 253 -20.06 -2.74 0.05
C GLN A 253 -19.94 -2.29 -1.40
N GLY A 254 -19.07 -1.31 -1.67
CA GLY A 254 -18.89 -0.79 -3.02
C GLY A 254 -18.27 -1.81 -3.99
N TYR A 255 -17.28 -2.59 -3.57
CA TYR A 255 -16.74 -3.69 -4.36
C TYR A 255 -17.75 -4.83 -4.51
N ARG A 256 -18.45 -5.20 -3.44
CA ARG A 256 -19.45 -6.29 -3.43
C ARG A 256 -20.49 -6.12 -4.53
N ILE A 257 -20.92 -4.89 -4.82
CA ILE A 257 -21.91 -4.56 -5.86
C ILE A 257 -21.30 -3.95 -7.13
N LEU A 258 -19.96 -3.84 -7.20
CA LEU A 258 -19.22 -3.18 -8.29
C LEU A 258 -19.73 -1.75 -8.58
N ASN A 259 -19.94 -0.98 -7.52
CA ASN A 259 -20.70 0.28 -7.56
C ASN A 259 -20.10 1.29 -8.56
N GLY A 260 -20.89 1.67 -9.58
CA GLY A 260 -20.54 2.67 -10.60
C GLY A 260 -19.45 2.23 -11.60
N MET A 261 -19.03 0.96 -11.59
CA MET A 261 -17.97 0.47 -12.49
C MET A 261 -18.44 0.29 -13.96
N GLN A 262 -19.73 0.46 -14.24
CA GLN A 262 -20.30 0.54 -15.59
C GLN A 262 -21.30 1.71 -15.73
N GLY A 263 -20.95 2.87 -15.17
CA GLY A 263 -21.81 4.06 -15.22
C GLY A 263 -23.14 3.81 -14.50
N ALA A 264 -24.26 4.14 -15.14
CA ALA A 264 -25.60 3.96 -14.59
C ALA A 264 -26.10 2.50 -14.60
N LYS A 265 -25.39 1.58 -15.25
CA LYS A 265 -25.82 0.18 -15.34
C LYS A 265 -25.54 -0.55 -14.03
N VAL A 266 -26.57 -1.19 -13.48
CA VAL A 266 -26.44 -2.09 -12.33
C VAL A 266 -25.73 -3.37 -12.75
N LEU A 267 -24.67 -3.71 -12.04
CA LEU A 267 -23.85 -4.89 -12.28
C LEU A 267 -24.31 -6.06 -11.40
N ARG A 268 -24.00 -7.28 -11.84
CA ARG A 268 -24.06 -8.45 -10.97
C ARG A 268 -23.03 -8.28 -9.87
N PRO A 269 -23.40 -8.58 -8.63
CA PRO A 269 -22.50 -8.38 -7.51
C PRO A 269 -21.42 -9.48 -7.55
N MET A 270 -20.26 -9.24 -6.92
CA MET A 270 -19.17 -10.22 -6.89
C MET A 270 -19.64 -11.58 -6.35
N PRO A 271 -19.09 -12.73 -6.79
CA PRO A 271 -19.44 -14.02 -6.24
C PRO A 271 -19.29 -14.08 -4.72
N GLU A 272 -20.11 -14.89 -4.05
CA GLU A 272 -19.95 -15.16 -2.63
C GLU A 272 -18.54 -15.74 -2.35
N GLY A 273 -17.94 -15.34 -1.24
CA GLY A 273 -16.60 -15.77 -0.86
C GLY A 273 -15.44 -15.14 -1.66
N SER A 274 -15.70 -14.31 -2.69
CA SER A 274 -14.64 -13.67 -3.49
C SER A 274 -14.13 -12.34 -2.92
N LEU A 275 -14.75 -11.81 -1.86
CA LEU A 275 -14.41 -10.55 -1.20
C LEU A 275 -14.60 -10.67 0.32
N VAL A 276 -13.60 -10.27 1.09
CA VAL A 276 -13.60 -10.32 2.56
C VAL A 276 -13.16 -8.98 3.14
N TYR A 277 -13.92 -8.47 4.10
CA TYR A 277 -13.47 -7.37 4.95
C TYR A 277 -12.53 -7.92 6.02
N THR A 278 -11.29 -7.43 6.04
CA THR A 278 -10.26 -7.88 6.99
C THR A 278 -9.93 -6.84 8.04
N GLY A 279 -10.23 -5.56 7.79
CA GLY A 279 -9.68 -4.45 8.56
C GLY A 279 -8.34 -4.00 8.00
N HIS A 280 -7.67 -3.11 8.73
CA HIS A 280 -6.51 -2.34 8.28
C HIS A 280 -5.25 -3.21 8.16
N TYR A 281 -4.47 -2.97 7.11
CA TYR A 281 -3.19 -3.64 6.89
C TYR A 281 -2.08 -2.94 7.67
N VAL A 282 -1.85 -3.41 8.89
CA VAL A 282 -0.87 -2.85 9.83
C VAL A 282 0.12 -3.94 10.24
N ASP A 283 1.39 -3.57 10.34
CA ASP A 283 2.48 -4.47 10.74
C ASP A 283 2.28 -5.01 12.16
N HIS A 284 2.89 -6.15 12.48
CA HIS A 284 2.86 -6.76 13.80
C HIS A 284 3.34 -5.79 14.88
N GLU A 285 4.45 -5.11 14.65
CA GLU A 285 5.13 -4.27 15.65
C GLU A 285 4.23 -3.14 16.12
N LEU A 286 3.43 -2.56 15.24
CA LEU A 286 2.46 -1.53 15.59
C LEU A 286 1.20 -2.15 16.20
N THR A 287 0.68 -3.22 15.59
CA THR A 287 -0.56 -3.88 16.02
C THR A 287 -0.46 -4.48 17.42
N ALA A 288 0.68 -5.08 17.77
CA ALA A 288 0.91 -5.73 19.06
C ALA A 288 1.25 -4.74 20.17
N ASN A 289 1.57 -3.49 19.84
CA ASN A 289 1.96 -2.46 20.81
C ASN A 289 0.97 -1.30 20.90
N VAL A 290 -0.22 -1.40 20.28
CA VAL A 290 -1.21 -0.32 20.24
C VAL A 290 -1.50 0.25 21.63
N GLU A 291 -1.83 -0.60 22.59
CA GLU A 291 -2.13 -0.18 23.95
C GLU A 291 -0.94 0.50 24.61
N LYS A 292 0.23 -0.15 24.60
CA LYS A 292 1.48 0.38 25.19
C LYS A 292 1.83 1.75 24.61
N ASP A 293 1.80 1.88 23.29
CA ASP A 293 2.22 3.09 22.61
C ASP A 293 1.18 4.21 22.84
N CYS A 294 -0.14 3.91 22.85
CA CYS A 294 -1.19 4.89 23.17
C CYS A 294 -1.10 5.40 24.61
N GLU A 295 -0.89 4.50 25.58
CA GLU A 295 -0.66 4.90 26.97
C GLU A 295 0.58 5.79 27.11
N ALA A 296 1.66 5.50 26.37
CA ALA A 296 2.85 6.33 26.38
C ALA A 296 2.57 7.75 25.85
N ARG A 297 1.78 7.90 24.79
CA ARG A 297 1.33 9.20 24.26
C ARG A 297 0.53 9.99 25.29
N ILE A 298 -0.42 9.33 25.95
CA ILE A 298 -1.25 9.93 27.01
C ILE A 298 -0.37 10.41 28.17
N ARG A 299 0.52 9.54 28.68
CA ARG A 299 1.45 9.91 29.76
C ARG A 299 2.34 11.09 29.40
N ARG A 300 2.87 11.14 28.17
CA ARG A 300 3.67 12.30 27.71
C ARG A 300 2.87 13.59 27.73
N LYS A 301 1.62 13.55 27.27
CA LYS A 301 0.71 14.70 27.27
C LYS A 301 0.37 15.17 28.69
N GLU A 302 0.01 14.26 29.59
CA GLU A 302 -0.30 14.55 30.99
C GLU A 302 0.91 15.15 31.73
N ALA A 303 2.11 14.62 31.46
CA ALA A 303 3.37 15.11 32.02
C ALA A 303 3.88 16.39 31.36
N LYS A 304 3.14 16.97 30.39
CA LYS A 304 3.52 18.17 29.62
C LYS A 304 4.91 18.05 28.98
N GLN A 305 5.28 16.84 28.55
CA GLN A 305 6.49 16.62 27.77
C GLN A 305 6.33 17.19 26.35
N PRO A 306 7.44 17.48 25.64
CA PRO A 306 7.36 17.95 24.27
C PRO A 306 6.53 17.00 23.41
N MET A 307 5.53 17.54 22.71
CA MET A 307 4.70 16.76 21.80
C MET A 307 5.49 16.37 20.56
N ARG A 308 5.41 15.10 20.18
CA ARG A 308 6.21 14.50 19.12
C ARG A 308 5.42 14.40 17.83
N PHE A 309 5.78 15.22 16.84
CA PHE A 309 5.18 15.19 15.51
C PHE A 309 6.07 14.42 14.54
N LEU A 310 5.46 13.58 13.70
CA LEU A 310 6.14 12.93 12.57
C LEU A 310 5.58 13.49 11.26
N LEU A 311 6.40 14.20 10.51
CA LEU A 311 6.11 14.62 9.14
C LEU A 311 6.59 13.52 8.18
N THR A 312 5.65 12.85 7.53
CA THR A 312 5.98 11.89 6.45
C THR A 312 5.83 12.56 5.11
N ILE A 313 6.95 12.95 4.51
CA ILE A 313 6.91 13.63 3.22
C ILE A 313 6.90 12.54 2.13
N GLY A 314 5.70 12.27 1.63
CA GLY A 314 5.47 11.28 0.57
C GLY A 314 5.66 11.86 -0.83
N GLY A 315 6.19 11.04 -1.75
CA GLY A 315 6.37 11.42 -3.15
C GLY A 315 7.42 12.52 -3.36
N ALA A 316 7.66 12.89 -4.62
CA ALA A 316 8.75 13.79 -5.05
C ALA A 316 8.61 15.28 -4.60
N GLY A 317 8.18 15.55 -3.36
CA GLY A 317 8.01 16.89 -2.79
C GLY A 317 6.62 17.48 -2.96
N ALA A 318 5.59 16.66 -3.23
CA ALA A 318 4.22 17.11 -3.19
C ALA A 318 3.95 17.75 -1.82
N GLN A 319 3.32 18.93 -1.80
CA GLN A 319 2.96 19.64 -0.56
C GLN A 319 4.14 20.22 0.25
N ARG A 320 5.31 20.40 -0.37
CA ARG A 320 6.48 21.04 0.28
C ARG A 320 6.13 22.33 1.01
N GLU A 321 5.29 23.18 0.42
CA GLU A 321 4.89 24.47 1.00
C GLU A 321 4.11 24.31 2.32
N ILE A 322 3.21 23.32 2.40
CA ILE A 322 2.48 23.01 3.65
C ILE A 322 3.46 22.51 4.71
N PHE A 323 4.35 21.57 4.36
CA PHE A 323 5.37 21.09 5.31
C PHE A 323 6.29 22.21 5.79
N ALA A 324 6.74 23.09 4.89
CA ALA A 324 7.57 24.22 5.26
C ALA A 324 6.83 25.19 6.21
N GLY A 325 5.54 25.43 5.97
CA GLY A 325 4.67 26.20 6.87
C GLY A 325 4.55 25.58 8.27
N ILE A 326 4.32 24.27 8.34
CA ILE A 326 4.25 23.52 9.61
C ILE A 326 5.57 23.61 10.37
N ILE A 327 6.69 23.37 9.68
CA ILE A 327 8.03 23.41 10.30
C ILE A 327 8.29 24.81 10.88
N ARG A 328 8.03 25.88 10.12
CA ARG A 328 8.21 27.27 10.58
C ARG A 328 7.38 27.56 11.83
N TYR A 329 6.14 27.10 11.87
CA TYR A 329 5.27 27.26 13.05
C TYR A 329 5.81 26.50 14.27
N LEU A 330 6.32 25.28 14.09
CA LEU A 330 6.82 24.45 15.19
C LEU A 330 8.20 24.87 15.70
N LEU A 331 9.05 25.52 14.89
CA LEU A 331 10.41 25.91 15.27
C LEU A 331 10.54 26.64 16.62
N PRO A 332 9.76 27.71 16.93
CA PRO A 332 9.81 28.37 18.24
C PRO A 332 9.33 27.44 19.37
N LEU A 333 8.30 26.64 19.13
CA LEU A 333 7.77 25.68 20.12
C LEU A 333 8.77 24.57 20.45
N ILE A 334 9.63 24.21 19.49
CA ILE A 334 10.73 23.27 19.70
C ILE A 334 11.83 23.90 20.57
N GLU A 335 12.12 25.21 20.42
CA GLU A 335 13.05 25.94 21.31
C GLU A 335 12.54 25.99 22.75
N GLU A 336 11.23 26.19 22.90
CA GLU A 336 10.55 26.19 24.20
C GLU A 336 10.34 24.78 24.79
N LYS A 337 10.82 23.72 24.12
CA LYS A 337 10.61 22.31 24.50
C LYS A 337 9.13 21.92 24.67
N LYS A 338 8.23 22.56 23.91
CA LYS A 338 6.80 22.21 23.82
C LYS A 338 6.52 21.21 22.70
N ALA A 339 7.37 21.19 21.67
CA ALA A 339 7.26 20.28 20.54
C ALA A 339 8.62 19.64 20.19
N MET A 340 8.57 18.53 19.47
CA MET A 340 9.71 17.82 18.88
C MET A 340 9.28 17.29 17.51
N LEU A 341 10.21 17.25 16.56
CA LEU A 341 9.90 16.93 15.17
C LEU A 341 10.75 15.77 14.61
N TYR A 342 10.07 14.74 14.11
CA TYR A 342 10.61 13.77 13.18
C TYR A 342 10.24 14.17 11.75
N ILE A 343 11.22 14.19 10.85
CA ILE A 343 11.01 14.45 9.42
C ILE A 343 11.54 13.27 8.64
N ASN A 344 10.65 12.47 8.04
CA ASN A 344 11.07 11.42 7.12
C ASN A 344 10.80 11.86 5.67
N VAL A 345 11.86 12.03 4.88
CA VAL A 345 11.79 12.39 3.44
C VAL A 345 11.86 11.17 2.52
N GLY A 346 11.85 9.95 3.07
CA GLY A 346 11.95 8.72 2.30
C GLY A 346 13.28 8.60 1.55
N ASP A 347 13.22 8.25 0.26
CA ASP A 347 14.37 8.16 -0.65
C ASP A 347 14.58 9.46 -1.47
N TYR A 348 13.99 10.59 -1.06
CA TYR A 348 14.05 11.87 -1.77
C TYR A 348 14.97 12.91 -1.12
N ARG A 349 16.30 12.73 -1.24
CA ARG A 349 17.30 13.68 -0.69
C ARG A 349 17.08 15.12 -1.16
N ASN A 350 16.69 15.30 -2.42
CA ASN A 350 16.39 16.60 -3.02
C ASN A 350 15.27 17.35 -2.28
N VAL A 351 14.32 16.65 -1.67
CA VAL A 351 13.23 17.28 -0.88
C VAL A 351 13.78 17.84 0.42
N TRP A 352 14.65 17.09 1.11
CA TRP A 352 15.37 17.59 2.29
C TRP A 352 16.17 18.85 1.97
N ASP A 353 17.01 18.79 0.93
CA ASP A 353 17.87 19.92 0.56
C ASP A 353 17.06 21.17 0.20
N GLN A 354 15.88 21.00 -0.41
CA GLN A 354 14.97 22.11 -0.69
C GLN A 354 14.35 22.69 0.57
N LEU A 355 13.93 21.85 1.54
CA LEU A 355 13.42 22.34 2.83
C LEU A 355 14.50 23.12 3.59
N CYS A 356 15.74 22.64 3.61
CA CYS A 356 16.86 23.34 4.22
C CYS A 356 17.16 24.69 3.53
N LYS A 357 17.00 24.78 2.21
CA LYS A 357 17.12 26.06 1.48
C LYS A 357 16.00 27.03 1.82
N GLU A 358 14.77 26.53 2.00
CA GLU A 358 13.59 27.34 2.31
C GLU A 358 13.52 27.76 3.79
N ILE A 359 14.13 26.96 4.68
CA ILE A 359 14.17 27.15 6.13
C ILE A 359 15.62 26.91 6.60
N PRO A 360 16.51 27.92 6.51
CA PRO A 360 17.91 27.77 6.88
C PRO A 360 18.13 27.32 8.33
N GLU A 361 17.21 27.64 9.24
CA GLU A 361 17.22 27.20 10.64
C GLU A 361 17.08 25.68 10.77
N LEU A 362 16.38 25.03 9.83
CA LEU A 362 16.16 23.59 9.84
C LEU A 362 17.49 22.83 9.72
N HIS A 363 18.35 23.25 8.79
CA HIS A 363 19.65 22.60 8.59
C HIS A 363 20.57 22.78 9.81
N LYS A 364 20.55 23.97 10.44
CA LYS A 364 21.40 24.28 11.60
C LYS A 364 20.99 23.53 12.86
N ARG A 365 19.73 23.10 12.96
CA ARG A 365 19.12 22.60 14.21
C ARG A 365 18.74 21.12 14.17
N SER A 366 18.81 20.49 13.00
CA SER A 366 18.42 19.09 12.85
C SER A 366 19.59 18.14 13.08
N VAL A 367 19.29 16.98 13.68
CA VAL A 367 20.16 15.81 13.70
C VAL A 367 19.78 14.95 12.52
N GLU A 368 20.70 14.72 11.59
CA GLU A 368 20.48 13.93 10.38
C GLU A 368 20.82 12.45 10.63
N HIS A 369 19.85 11.55 10.40
CA HIS A 369 19.94 10.09 10.51
C HIS A 369 19.94 9.47 9.11
N PHE A 370 20.89 9.86 8.27
CA PHE A 370 20.85 9.62 6.82
C PHE A 370 21.67 8.40 6.41
N ASP A 371 21.05 7.42 5.73
CA ASP A 371 21.69 6.19 5.24
C ASP A 371 22.37 5.32 6.34
N HIS A 372 22.09 5.59 7.62
CA HIS A 372 22.59 4.82 8.76
C HIS A 372 21.44 4.01 9.38
N TRP A 373 21.10 2.87 8.76
CA TRP A 373 19.92 2.10 9.17
C TRP A 373 19.96 1.60 10.62
N LYS A 374 21.11 1.05 11.05
CA LYS A 374 21.29 0.57 12.44
C LYS A 374 21.15 1.70 13.46
N GLU A 375 21.58 2.91 13.11
CA GLU A 375 21.37 4.11 13.93
C GLU A 375 19.89 4.46 14.00
N THR A 376 19.18 4.46 12.87
CA THR A 376 17.73 4.71 12.81
C THR A 376 16.97 3.72 13.70
N GLN A 377 17.30 2.43 13.65
CA GLN A 377 16.70 1.40 14.51
C GLN A 377 17.01 1.65 16.00
N THR A 378 18.26 1.95 16.32
CA THR A 378 18.69 2.25 17.69
C THR A 378 17.99 3.50 18.23
N PHE A 379 17.88 4.54 17.41
CA PHE A 379 17.17 5.76 17.74
C PHE A 379 15.69 5.49 18.00
N ALA A 380 15.01 4.77 17.09
CA ALA A 380 13.60 4.45 17.23
C ALA A 380 13.33 3.64 18.52
N GLN A 381 14.21 2.68 18.84
CA GLN A 381 14.11 1.90 20.08
C GLN A 381 14.31 2.77 21.32
N LYS A 382 15.34 3.61 21.36
CA LYS A 382 15.58 4.54 22.48
C LYS A 382 14.42 5.51 22.68
N ALA A 383 13.87 6.02 21.59
CA ALA A 383 12.78 6.99 21.61
C ALA A 383 11.49 6.45 22.26
N LEU A 384 11.35 5.13 22.44
CA LEU A 384 10.20 4.55 23.15
C LEU A 384 10.18 4.93 24.63
N ASP A 385 11.36 4.96 25.26
CA ASP A 385 11.49 5.08 26.71
C ASP A 385 12.26 6.35 27.14
N GLU A 386 13.07 6.92 26.26
CA GLU A 386 13.89 8.11 26.53
C GLU A 386 13.20 9.41 26.07
N PRO A 387 13.46 10.55 26.76
CA PRO A 387 13.03 11.85 26.29
C PRO A 387 13.81 12.27 25.05
N ILE A 388 13.11 12.69 24.01
CA ILE A 388 13.67 13.16 22.74
C ILE A 388 13.31 14.62 22.55
N PHE A 389 14.25 15.42 22.04
CA PHE A 389 14.11 16.86 21.86
C PHE A 389 14.64 17.29 20.49
N GLY A 390 14.22 18.46 20.02
CA GLY A 390 14.75 19.05 18.79
C GLY A 390 14.12 18.48 17.53
N ILE A 391 14.92 18.42 16.46
CA ILE A 391 14.50 18.00 15.13
C ILE A 391 15.39 16.84 14.69
N HIS A 392 14.79 15.74 14.26
CA HIS A 392 15.48 14.58 13.73
C HIS A 392 15.01 14.31 12.30
N ALA A 393 15.94 14.31 11.36
CA ALA A 393 15.66 14.10 9.94
C ALA A 393 16.13 12.71 9.51
N PHE A 394 15.31 12.03 8.71
CA PHE A 394 15.55 10.67 8.24
C PHE A 394 15.46 10.63 6.71
N TYR A 395 16.46 9.99 6.11
CA TYR A 395 16.57 9.73 4.68
C TYR A 395 17.32 8.41 4.51
N HIS A 396 16.84 7.56 3.61
CA HIS A 396 17.54 6.34 3.22
C HIS A 396 17.40 6.15 1.70
N GLN A 397 18.53 6.00 1.01
CA GLN A 397 18.54 5.69 -0.42
C GLN A 397 17.88 4.32 -0.68
N ASN A 398 18.02 3.39 0.26
CA ASN A 398 17.32 2.13 0.21
C ASN A 398 15.82 2.34 0.49
N ILE A 399 14.97 2.02 -0.50
CA ILE A 399 13.53 2.24 -0.41
C ILE A 399 12.88 1.48 0.75
N PHE A 400 13.35 0.28 1.09
CA PHE A 400 12.76 -0.49 2.18
C PHE A 400 13.00 0.21 3.51
N GLN A 401 14.24 0.64 3.76
CA GLN A 401 14.61 1.41 4.94
C GLN A 401 13.86 2.75 5.00
N ALA A 402 13.74 3.45 3.87
CA ALA A 402 12.99 4.69 3.75
C ALA A 402 11.52 4.54 4.17
N VAL A 403 10.86 3.49 3.68
CA VAL A 403 9.44 3.21 3.97
C VAL A 403 9.25 2.73 5.41
N TYR A 404 10.10 1.80 5.88
CA TYR A 404 9.97 1.15 7.19
C TYR A 404 10.42 2.07 8.34
N CYS A 405 11.31 3.03 8.08
CA CYS A 405 11.67 4.08 9.04
C CYS A 405 10.43 4.76 9.65
N THR A 406 9.43 5.09 8.82
CA THR A 406 8.16 5.64 9.30
C THR A 406 7.48 4.71 10.31
N ASN A 407 7.42 3.40 10.06
CA ASN A 407 6.74 2.44 10.93
C ASN A 407 7.44 2.33 12.29
N LEU A 408 8.77 2.31 12.30
CA LEU A 408 9.55 2.29 13.54
C LEU A 408 9.35 3.59 14.35
N LEU A 409 9.37 4.75 13.70
CA LEU A 409 9.20 6.05 14.36
C LEU A 409 7.78 6.29 14.87
N MET A 410 6.75 5.70 14.25
CA MET A 410 5.36 5.88 14.68
C MET A 410 5.16 5.48 16.15
N ARG A 411 5.84 4.43 16.63
CA ARG A 411 5.70 3.93 18.01
C ARG A 411 6.00 4.99 19.07
N SER A 412 7.00 5.83 18.83
CA SER A 412 7.41 6.92 19.73
C SER A 412 6.81 8.28 19.38
N THR A 413 6.04 8.39 18.30
CA THR A 413 5.38 9.60 17.81
C THR A 413 4.04 9.82 18.52
N ASP A 414 3.66 11.07 18.80
CA ASP A 414 2.33 11.41 19.34
C ASP A 414 1.31 11.67 18.24
N VAL A 415 1.68 12.46 17.23
CA VAL A 415 0.81 12.82 16.11
C VAL A 415 1.53 12.61 14.77
N LEU A 416 0.93 11.82 13.89
CA LEU A 416 1.38 11.64 12.51
C LEU A 416 0.77 12.72 11.62
N VAL A 417 1.60 13.49 10.94
CA VAL A 417 1.17 14.48 9.95
C VAL A 417 1.38 13.92 8.55
N THR A 418 0.28 13.66 7.84
CA THR A 418 0.33 12.92 6.57
C THR A 418 -0.86 13.22 5.67
N LYS A 419 -0.76 12.87 4.39
CA LYS A 419 -1.90 12.88 3.47
C LYS A 419 -2.80 11.66 3.73
N PRO A 420 -4.12 11.73 3.47
CA PRO A 420 -5.06 10.67 3.80
C PRO A 420 -5.02 9.47 2.84
N SER A 421 -3.86 8.84 2.76
CA SER A 421 -3.56 7.72 1.86
C SER A 421 -3.32 6.43 2.63
N GLU A 422 -2.27 5.66 2.33
CA GLU A 422 -2.03 4.36 2.97
C GLU A 422 -1.75 4.48 4.47
N LEU A 423 -1.27 5.64 4.93
CA LEU A 423 -1.04 5.92 6.35
C LEU A 423 -2.32 6.24 7.14
N THR A 424 -3.46 6.42 6.48
CA THR A 424 -4.77 6.57 7.14
C THR A 424 -5.08 5.40 8.05
N PHE A 425 -4.66 4.18 7.67
CA PHE A 425 -5.08 2.95 8.34
C PHE A 425 -4.26 2.63 9.61
N TYR A 426 -3.25 3.42 9.91
CA TYR A 426 -2.30 3.14 10.99
C TYR A 426 -2.83 3.59 12.37
N PRO A 427 -2.61 2.82 13.45
CA PRO A 427 -3.16 3.04 14.79
C PRO A 427 -2.39 4.13 15.57
N ILE A 428 -2.40 5.34 15.05
CA ILE A 428 -1.76 6.52 15.64
C ILE A 428 -2.68 7.73 15.45
N PRO A 429 -2.72 8.71 16.37
CA PRO A 429 -3.42 9.97 16.14
C PRO A 429 -2.87 10.66 14.88
N LYS A 430 -3.75 11.04 13.95
CA LYS A 430 -3.37 11.58 12.63
C LYS A 430 -3.90 13.00 12.42
N LEU A 431 -3.03 13.89 11.96
CA LEU A 431 -3.41 15.17 11.36
C LEU A 431 -3.31 15.04 9.84
N PHE A 432 -4.45 15.14 9.15
CA PHE A 432 -4.46 15.05 7.69
C PHE A 432 -4.23 16.40 7.02
N ILE A 433 -3.21 16.46 6.18
CA ILE A 433 -3.00 17.55 5.23
C ILE A 433 -3.71 17.22 3.90
N HIS A 434 -3.85 18.24 3.04
CA HIS A 434 -4.54 18.12 1.76
C HIS A 434 -4.15 16.87 0.95
N ARG A 435 -5.09 16.25 0.26
CA ARG A 435 -4.81 15.09 -0.60
C ARG A 435 -4.15 15.46 -1.93
N ILE A 436 -3.59 14.46 -2.63
CA ILE A 436 -3.10 14.58 -4.01
C ILE A 436 -4.11 13.97 -4.99
N GLY A 437 -4.68 12.81 -4.63
CA GLY A 437 -5.68 12.10 -5.40
C GLY A 437 -7.09 12.35 -4.86
N GLY A 438 -8.07 12.58 -5.74
CA GLY A 438 -9.46 12.80 -5.32
C GLY A 438 -10.10 11.63 -4.56
N HIS A 439 -9.59 10.40 -4.73
CA HIS A 439 -10.03 9.21 -4.00
C HIS A 439 -9.56 9.20 -2.53
N GLU A 440 -8.43 9.83 -2.22
CA GLU A 440 -7.80 9.82 -0.88
C GLU A 440 -8.69 10.50 0.19
N LYS A 441 -9.66 11.34 -0.20
CA LYS A 441 -10.64 11.94 0.74
C LYS A 441 -11.37 10.89 1.60
N TRP A 442 -11.60 9.71 1.04
CA TRP A 442 -12.26 8.61 1.72
C TRP A 442 -11.40 8.01 2.84
N GLY A 443 -10.08 8.20 2.78
CA GLY A 443 -9.19 7.89 3.89
C GLY A 443 -9.43 8.82 5.08
N ALA A 444 -9.45 10.14 4.84
CA ALA A 444 -9.68 11.14 5.90
C ALA A 444 -11.03 10.93 6.58
N ILE A 445 -12.10 10.74 5.79
CA ILE A 445 -13.46 10.50 6.32
C ILE A 445 -13.47 9.26 7.22
N HIS A 446 -12.94 8.13 6.74
CA HIS A 446 -12.92 6.89 7.50
C HIS A 446 -12.16 7.02 8.81
N SER A 447 -10.98 7.64 8.81
CA SER A 447 -10.18 7.82 10.02
C SER A 447 -10.80 8.79 11.03
N ALA A 448 -11.49 9.84 10.54
CA ALA A 448 -12.29 10.71 11.40
C ALA A 448 -13.48 9.96 12.03
N GLU A 449 -14.18 9.11 11.28
CA GLU A 449 -15.26 8.26 11.78
C GLU A 449 -14.77 7.20 12.79
N MET A 450 -13.56 6.67 12.60
CA MET A 450 -12.90 5.78 13.56
C MET A 450 -12.34 6.53 14.78
N GLY A 451 -12.38 7.86 14.76
CA GLY A 451 -11.94 8.73 15.86
C GLY A 451 -10.43 8.74 16.08
N ASP A 452 -9.63 8.38 15.07
CA ASP A 452 -8.17 8.29 15.17
C ASP A 452 -7.42 9.25 14.21
N GLY A 453 -8.15 10.10 13.50
CA GLY A 453 -7.60 11.17 12.68
C GLY A 453 -8.50 12.40 12.62
N THR A 454 -7.92 13.53 12.21
CA THR A 454 -8.65 14.77 11.99
C THR A 454 -9.50 14.71 10.71
N LEU A 455 -10.28 15.75 10.46
CA LEU A 455 -10.73 16.05 9.09
C LEU A 455 -9.52 16.39 8.20
N GLU A 456 -9.68 16.33 6.89
CA GLU A 456 -8.67 16.81 5.95
C GLU A 456 -8.55 18.33 6.03
N CYS A 457 -7.35 18.85 6.33
CA CYS A 457 -7.06 20.27 6.30
C CYS A 457 -6.61 20.69 4.90
N GLU A 458 -7.39 21.55 4.24
CA GLU A 458 -7.12 21.99 2.86
C GLU A 458 -6.00 23.03 2.77
N ASP A 459 -5.75 23.79 3.85
CA ASP A 459 -4.76 24.87 3.88
C ASP A 459 -3.97 24.92 5.20
N LEU A 460 -2.90 25.73 5.21
CA LEU A 460 -2.01 25.88 6.35
C LEU A 460 -2.69 26.46 7.61
N PRO A 461 -3.55 27.51 7.53
CA PRO A 461 -4.31 27.97 8.70
C PRO A 461 -5.10 26.87 9.43
N HIS A 462 -5.81 26.02 8.70
CA HIS A 462 -6.55 24.90 9.31
C HIS A 462 -5.61 23.84 9.89
N VAL A 463 -4.46 23.59 9.26
CA VAL A 463 -3.42 22.71 9.83
C VAL A 463 -2.90 23.28 11.15
N ILE A 464 -2.59 24.58 11.20
CA ILE A 464 -2.11 25.26 12.42
C ILE A 464 -3.17 25.19 13.52
N GLN A 465 -4.44 25.41 13.21
CA GLN A 465 -5.52 25.25 14.18
C GLN A 465 -5.56 23.84 14.79
N MET A 466 -5.38 22.80 13.97
CA MET A 466 -5.31 21.42 14.47
C MET A 466 -4.04 21.17 15.31
N LEU A 467 -2.89 21.73 14.92
CA LEU A 467 -1.66 21.66 15.73
C LEU A 467 -1.88 22.31 17.11
N GLU A 468 -2.54 23.46 17.17
CA GLU A 468 -2.88 24.15 18.41
C GLU A 468 -3.80 23.34 19.30
N LEU A 469 -4.79 22.65 18.73
CA LEU A 469 -5.63 21.72 19.48
C LEU A 469 -4.79 20.59 20.08
N PHE A 470 -3.94 19.94 19.29
CA PHE A 470 -3.06 18.89 19.80
C PHE A 470 -2.13 19.40 20.92
N LEU A 471 -1.54 20.58 20.76
CA LEU A 471 -0.61 21.17 21.72
C LEU A 471 -1.30 21.61 23.02
N ASN A 472 -2.43 22.31 22.91
CA ASN A 472 -3.01 23.06 24.01
C ASN A 472 -4.21 22.36 24.67
N ASP A 473 -4.99 21.58 23.92
CA ASP A 473 -6.13 20.84 24.47
C ASP A 473 -5.64 19.60 25.23
N SER A 474 -6.13 19.40 26.45
CA SER A 474 -5.70 18.27 27.30
C SER A 474 -6.33 16.94 26.91
N SER A 475 -7.49 16.96 26.25
CA SER A 475 -8.33 15.78 25.97
C SER A 475 -8.20 15.25 24.54
N PHE A 476 -7.94 16.10 23.55
CA PHE A 476 -8.06 15.76 22.14
C PHE A 476 -7.17 14.58 21.72
N LEU A 477 -5.87 14.62 22.09
CA LEU A 477 -4.94 13.49 21.85
C LEU A 477 -5.35 12.23 22.63
N GLN A 478 -5.81 12.41 23.87
CA GLN A 478 -6.19 11.31 24.76
C GLN A 478 -7.40 10.56 24.23
N GLU A 479 -8.42 11.28 23.76
CA GLU A 479 -9.61 10.69 23.14
C GLU A 479 -9.26 9.88 21.89
N MET A 480 -8.39 10.42 21.01
CA MET A 480 -7.90 9.67 19.85
C MET A 480 -7.16 8.39 20.26
N CYS A 481 -6.28 8.45 21.27
CA CYS A 481 -5.58 7.27 21.78
C CYS A 481 -6.56 6.23 22.36
N GLN A 482 -7.61 6.67 23.06
CA GLN A 482 -8.64 5.78 23.60
C GLN A 482 -9.49 5.14 22.48
N ASN A 483 -9.82 5.89 21.43
CA ASN A 483 -10.51 5.35 20.26
C ASN A 483 -9.65 4.28 19.57
N ILE A 484 -8.36 4.54 19.37
CA ILE A 484 -7.41 3.57 18.81
C ILE A 484 -7.37 2.28 19.65
N MET A 485 -7.27 2.37 20.97
CA MET A 485 -7.30 1.18 21.84
C MET A 485 -8.64 0.42 21.75
N ARG A 486 -9.78 1.13 21.64
CA ARG A 486 -11.10 0.50 21.41
C ARG A 486 -11.16 -0.20 20.06
N ASN A 487 -10.67 0.44 19.01
CA ASN A 487 -10.60 -0.12 17.66
C ASN A 487 -9.70 -1.38 17.60
N LYS A 488 -8.60 -1.40 18.36
CA LYS A 488 -7.75 -2.58 18.50
C LYS A 488 -8.50 -3.76 19.14
N LYS A 489 -9.26 -3.53 20.21
CA LYS A 489 -10.09 -4.57 20.85
C LYS A 489 -11.14 -5.16 19.90
N MET A 490 -11.63 -4.36 18.95
CA MET A 490 -12.56 -4.80 17.90
C MET A 490 -11.86 -5.52 16.73
N GLY A 491 -10.52 -5.60 16.76
CA GLY A 491 -9.73 -6.25 15.72
C GLY A 491 -9.64 -5.44 14.41
N LEU A 492 -9.81 -4.12 14.47
CA LEU A 492 -9.75 -3.23 13.30
C LEU A 492 -8.38 -3.29 12.63
N TYR A 493 -7.31 -3.36 13.42
CA TYR A 493 -5.92 -3.34 12.93
C TYR A 493 -5.35 -4.72 12.62
N ASP A 494 -6.14 -5.79 12.69
CA ASP A 494 -5.69 -7.17 12.46
C ASP A 494 -5.74 -7.59 10.98
N GLY A 495 -5.89 -6.64 10.05
CA GLY A 495 -6.14 -6.92 8.64
C GLY A 495 -5.04 -7.75 8.01
N ALA A 496 -3.77 -7.39 8.23
CA ALA A 496 -2.63 -8.14 7.68
C ALA A 496 -2.61 -9.60 8.18
N TYR A 497 -2.85 -9.81 9.49
CA TYR A 497 -2.98 -11.16 10.05
C TYR A 497 -4.10 -11.98 9.40
N LYS A 498 -5.26 -11.37 9.21
CA LYS A 498 -6.42 -12.04 8.60
C LYS A 498 -6.14 -12.39 7.14
N VAL A 499 -5.48 -11.50 6.38
CA VAL A 499 -5.06 -11.78 5.00
C VAL A 499 -4.11 -12.97 4.92
N VAL A 500 -3.10 -13.01 5.79
CA VAL A 500 -2.15 -14.14 5.85
C VAL A 500 -2.86 -15.44 6.18
N LYS A 501 -3.73 -15.45 7.19
CA LYS A 501 -4.53 -16.64 7.55
C LYS A 501 -5.40 -17.11 6.38
N LEU A 502 -6.10 -16.20 5.71
CA LEU A 502 -6.92 -16.52 4.54
C LEU A 502 -6.10 -17.16 3.41
N ALA A 503 -4.91 -16.62 3.12
CA ALA A 503 -4.03 -17.18 2.10
C ALA A 503 -3.60 -18.63 2.43
N MET A 504 -3.26 -18.91 3.69
CA MET A 504 -2.89 -20.24 4.15
C MET A 504 -4.08 -21.22 4.23
N GLU A 505 -5.26 -20.74 4.60
CA GLU A 505 -6.51 -21.52 4.62
C GLU A 505 -6.96 -21.93 3.21
N MET A 506 -6.79 -21.08 2.21
CA MET A 506 -7.09 -21.40 0.81
C MET A 506 -6.32 -22.63 0.32
N ARG A 507 -5.07 -22.79 0.78
CA ARG A 507 -4.27 -23.99 0.51
C ARG A 507 -4.83 -25.21 1.25
N GLY A 508 -5.13 -25.08 2.54
CA GLY A 508 -5.62 -26.20 3.38
C GLY A 508 -6.91 -26.83 2.83
N LYS A 509 -7.91 -26.02 2.49
CA LYS A 509 -9.21 -26.50 1.98
C LYS A 509 -9.09 -27.27 0.66
N HIS A 510 -8.07 -26.99 -0.13
CA HIS A 510 -7.87 -27.60 -1.44
C HIS A 510 -7.04 -28.90 -1.36
N ASN A 511 -6.36 -29.16 -0.26
CA ASN A 511 -5.68 -30.44 0.00
C ASN A 511 -6.63 -31.49 0.61
N GLU A 512 -7.79 -31.07 1.12
CA GLU A 512 -8.85 -31.95 1.66
C GLU A 512 -9.89 -32.38 0.62
N GLN A 513 -9.83 -31.81 -0.59
CA GLN A 513 -10.66 -32.14 -1.76
C GLN A 513 -9.83 -32.88 -2.80
#